data_AF-M2THZ0-F1
#
_entry.id   AF-M2THZ0-F1
#
_cell.length_a   1.000
_cell.length_b   1.000
_cell.length_c   1.000
_cell.angle_alpha   90.00
_cell.angle_beta   90.00
_cell.angle_gamma   90.00
#
_symmetry.space_group_name_H-M   'P 1'
#
loop_
_entity.id
_entity.type
_entity.pdbx_description
1 polymer ?
#
loop_
_entity_poly.entity_id
_entity_poly.type
_entity_poly.pdbx_seq_one_letter_code
_entity_poly.pdbx_strand_id
1 'polypeptide(L)' 'MCKKASCDSCHKVTWWGCGKHIAGVMESVPSEQWCTCGPRIEQEGQQYPPKGSLSSA' A
#
# COMPACT_ATOMS: atom_id res chain seq x y z
N MET A 1 -4.15 0.30 13.54
CA MET A 1 -3.38 -0.92 13.18
C MET A 1 -3.24 -0.96 11.67
N CYS A 2 -2.02 -1.07 11.15
CA CYS A 2 -1.84 -1.24 9.70
C CYS A 2 -2.03 -2.70 9.32
N LYS A 3 -2.62 -2.97 8.17
CA LYS A 3 -2.83 -4.32 7.64
C LYS A 3 -2.66 -4.37 6.14
N LYS A 4 -2.38 -5.56 5.60
CA LYS A 4 -2.45 -5.79 4.15
C LYS A 4 -3.90 -5.63 3.67
N ALA A 5 -4.07 -5.05 2.50
CA ALA A 5 -5.34 -4.84 1.83
C ALA A 5 -5.15 -5.07 0.33
N SER A 6 -6.24 -5.26 -0.41
CA SER A 6 -6.20 -5.34 -1.87
C SER A 6 -6.73 -4.04 -2.45
N CYS A 7 -6.07 -3.51 -3.48
CA CYS A 7 -6.54 -2.36 -4.22
C CYS A 7 -7.69 -2.79 -5.14
N ASP A 8 -8.78 -2.05 -5.15
CA ASP A 8 -9.92 -2.36 -6.03
C ASP A 8 -9.64 -1.97 -7.50
N SER A 9 -8.90 -0.88 -7.74
CA SER A 9 -8.62 -0.41 -9.10
C SER A 9 -7.62 -1.26 -9.88
N CYS A 10 -6.59 -1.79 -9.20
CA CYS A 10 -5.54 -2.57 -9.87
C CYS A 10 -5.45 -4.02 -9.39
N HIS A 11 -6.29 -4.44 -8.43
CA HIS A 11 -6.32 -5.78 -7.84
C HIS A 11 -5.02 -6.25 -7.19
N LYS A 12 -4.03 -5.36 -7.05
CA LYS A 12 -2.74 -5.62 -6.40
C LYS A 12 -2.79 -5.38 -4.89
N VAL A 13 -1.79 -5.85 -4.18
CA VAL A 13 -1.67 -5.70 -2.73
C VAL A 13 -1.29 -4.27 -2.37
N THR A 14 -2.03 -3.70 -1.44
CA THR A 14 -1.74 -2.42 -0.80
C THR A 14 -1.79 -2.60 0.73
N TRP A 15 -1.60 -1.52 1.46
CA TRP A 15 -1.71 -1.48 2.90
C TRP A 15 -2.85 -0.53 3.29
N TRP A 16 -3.41 -0.75 4.46
CA TRP A 16 -4.43 0.09 5.05
C TRP A 16 -4.07 0.42 6.49
N GLY A 17 -4.23 1.67 6.92
CA GLY A 17 -3.94 2.10 8.28
C GLY A 17 -3.37 3.53 8.35
N CYS A 18 -2.58 3.80 9.39
CA CYS A 18 -2.01 5.11 9.70
C CYS A 18 -0.69 5.43 8.97
N GLY A 19 -0.15 4.50 8.17
CA GLY A 19 1.05 4.73 7.35
C GLY A 19 2.40 4.52 8.04
N LYS A 20 2.43 4.43 9.38
CA LYS A 20 3.68 4.21 10.12
C LYS A 20 4.22 2.78 10.09
N HIS A 21 3.39 1.79 9.80
CA HIS A 21 3.79 0.36 9.84
C HIS A 21 3.75 -0.29 8.46
N ILE A 22 3.96 0.50 7.41
CA ILE A 22 3.85 0.01 6.03
C ILE A 22 4.93 -1.01 5.71
N ALA A 23 6.17 -0.72 6.12
CA ALA A 23 7.32 -1.60 5.91
C ALA A 23 7.02 -3.01 6.43
N GLY A 24 6.51 -3.14 7.66
CA GLY A 24 6.16 -4.44 8.24
C GLY A 24 4.90 -5.10 7.64
N VAL A 25 4.01 -4.33 7.00
CA VAL A 25 2.88 -4.91 6.27
C VAL A 25 3.32 -5.46 4.91
N MET A 26 4.24 -4.76 4.25
CA MET A 26 4.72 -5.12 2.91
C MET A 26 5.99 -5.96 2.91
N GLU A 27 6.61 -6.24 4.05
CA GLU A 27 7.79 -7.13 4.13
C GLU A 27 7.51 -8.52 3.52
N SER A 28 6.30 -9.05 3.73
CA SER A 28 5.88 -10.35 3.23
C SER A 28 5.28 -10.30 1.83
N VAL A 29 5.26 -9.12 1.19
CA VAL A 29 4.65 -8.90 -0.12
C VAL A 29 5.75 -8.50 -1.09
N PRO A 30 6.02 -9.28 -2.15
CA PRO A 30 7.00 -8.88 -3.15
C PRO A 30 6.54 -7.62 -3.89
N SER A 31 7.50 -6.78 -4.26
CA SER A 31 7.26 -5.47 -4.89
C SER A 31 6.45 -5.56 -6.20
N GLU A 32 6.51 -6.68 -6.91
CA GLU A 32 5.71 -6.95 -8.12
C GLU A 32 4.19 -6.98 -7.83
N GLN A 33 3.83 -7.45 -6.63
CA GLN A 33 2.46 -7.52 -6.16
C GLN A 33 1.99 -6.21 -5.51
N TRP A 34 2.85 -5.21 -5.37
CA TRP A 34 2.47 -3.92 -4.80
C TRP A 34 1.58 -3.14 -5.75
N CYS A 35 0.61 -2.46 -5.19
CA CYS A 35 -0.27 -1.54 -5.90
C CYS A 35 0.56 -0.51 -6.68
N THR A 36 0.25 -0.38 -7.97
CA THR A 36 0.92 0.56 -8.88
C THR A 36 0.14 1.86 -9.03
N CYS A 37 -1.00 2.02 -8.34
CA CYS A 37 -1.76 3.26 -8.34
C CYS A 37 -0.96 4.40 -7.71
N GLY A 38 -1.20 5.62 -8.17
CA GLY A 38 -0.63 6.84 -7.59
C GLY A 38 -1.66 7.64 -6.79
N PRO A 39 -1.21 8.62 -5.97
CA PRO A 39 0.19 8.96 -5.70
C PRO A 39 0.82 8.01 -4.67
N ARG A 40 2.06 7.57 -4.93
CA ARG A 40 2.84 6.80 -3.94
C ARG A 40 3.18 7.70 -2.76
N ILE A 41 3.32 7.10 -1.59
CA ILE A 41 3.75 7.81 -0.40
C ILE A 41 5.17 7.40 -0.03
N GLU A 42 5.95 8.35 0.48
CA GLU A 42 7.28 8.08 0.98
C GLU A 42 7.22 7.87 2.49
N GLN A 43 7.73 6.75 2.98
CA GLN A 43 7.88 6.47 4.41
C GLN A 43 9.28 5.91 4.66
N GLU A 44 9.99 6.49 5.63
CA GLU A 44 11.39 6.12 5.95
C GLU A 44 12.31 6.08 4.72
N GLY A 45 12.13 7.03 3.79
CA GLY A 45 12.95 7.12 2.58
C GLY A 45 12.64 6.07 1.50
N GLN A 46 11.58 5.27 1.68
CA GLN A 46 11.13 4.29 0.70
C GLN A 46 9.73 4.62 0.18
N GLN A 47 9.54 4.47 -1.13
CA GLN A 47 8.25 4.71 -1.77
C GLN A 47 7.35 3.48 -1.67
N TYR A 48 6.18 3.67 -1.10
CA TYR A 48 5.16 2.65 -0.94
C TYR A 48 3.88 3.01 -1.71
N PRO A 49 3.08 2.01 -2.12
CA PRO A 49 1.76 2.26 -2.69
C PRO A 49 0.89 3.17 -1.83
N PRO A 50 -0.10 3.86 -2.41
CA PRO A 50 -1.08 4.62 -1.64
C PRO A 50 -1.85 3.72 -0.69
N LYS A 51 -2.30 4.27 0.43
CA LYS A 51 -3.26 3.60 1.32
C LYS A 51 -4.42 3.07 0.49
N GLY A 52 -4.76 1.79 0.67
CA GLY A 52 -5.94 1.19 0.06
C GLY A 52 -7.19 2.01 0.38
N SER A 53 -7.63 2.78 -0.59
CA SER A 53 -8.94 3.42 -0.59
C SER A 53 -9.74 2.65 -1.63
N LEU A 54 -10.79 1.97 -1.20
CA LEU A 54 -11.84 1.49 -2.10
C LEU A 54 -12.35 2.73 -2.84
N SER A 55 -12.15 2.77 -4.15
CA SER A 55 -12.63 3.76 -5.11
C SER A 55 -12.55 5.24 -4.72
N SER A 56 -11.78 5.98 -5.51
CA SER A 56 -11.88 7.42 -5.68
C SER A 56 -13.35 7.88 -5.76
N ALA A 57 -13.71 8.80 -4.87
CA ALA A 57 -14.69 9.85 -5.11
C ALA A 57 -14.08 11.15 -4.59
#